data_AF-A0A8S3FFT0-F1
#
_entry.id   AF-A0A8S3FFT0-F1
#
_cell.length_a   1.000
_cell.length_b   1.000
_cell.length_c   1.000
_cell.angle_alpha   90.00
_cell.angle_beta   90.00
_cell.angle_gamma   90.00
#
_symmetry.space_group_name_H-M   'P 1'
#
loop_
_entity.id
_entity.type
_entity.pdbx_description
1 polymer ?
#
loop_
_entity_poly.entity_id
_entity_poly.type
_entity_poly.pdbx_seq_one_letter_code
_entity_poly.pdbx_strand_id
1 'polypeptide(L)'
;CLLLHLIASYYSVILGVWNPKYNKVVYPYSKNDYTARTHEDYLKSAREAVKKSKGRKQVATDGIKGLSCLFKIFNYPCQIIFDYMHLVCLCHIPSVIHRWCQRISKSSIQDVDQRLKQLRTPHNIKVVFLESIQSVNLWKAKNSRLFVLYVGVPIMTNRLPTLLFSHFIIYSLAIKLLHTPQSEQDILLGERLLHYYCRTIANIYDSSMEIFSLHAHIHLGHQVRLHGGLAHTSAFAFESAIRYIKKSAHGSINIASQIAYWNNLRCTTQLKKFNLAETSLIDVREESKKHW
;
A
#
# COMPACT_ATOMS: atom_id res chain seq x y z
N CYS A 1 4.54 -6.30 -0.70
CA CYS A 1 5.44 -6.42 0.48
C CYS A 1 6.94 -6.28 0.17
N LEU A 2 7.54 -6.96 -0.82
CA LEU A 2 8.98 -6.84 -1.13
C LEU A 2 9.43 -5.42 -1.52
N LEU A 3 8.55 -4.58 -2.07
CA LEU A 3 8.85 -3.18 -2.36
C LEU A 3 9.00 -2.30 -1.11
N LEU A 4 8.32 -2.60 0.00
CA LEU A 4 8.38 -1.78 1.22
C LEU A 4 9.70 -1.93 1.97
N HIS A 5 10.40 -3.06 1.83
CA HIS A 5 11.69 -3.30 2.51
C HIS A 5 12.91 -2.70 1.80
N LEU A 6 12.71 -2.20 0.58
CA LEU A 6 13.72 -1.50 -0.22
C LEU A 6 13.68 0.03 -0.05
N ILE A 7 12.63 0.56 0.59
CA ILE A 7 12.40 2.01 0.73
C ILE A 7 12.87 2.49 2.12
N ALA A 8 14.10 2.15 2.52
CA ALA A 8 14.69 2.68 3.75
C ALA A 8 15.33 4.05 3.47
N SER A 9 14.79 5.11 4.10
CA SER A 9 15.39 6.46 4.17
C SER A 9 15.67 7.13 2.82
N TYR A 10 14.62 7.47 2.07
CA TYR A 10 14.77 8.09 0.76
C TYR A 10 14.76 9.63 0.83
N TYR A 11 13.71 10.24 1.38
CA TYR A 11 13.47 11.68 1.22
C TYR A 11 14.24 12.60 2.19
N SER A 12 14.60 12.13 3.38
CA SER A 12 15.42 12.89 4.34
C SER A 12 16.30 11.95 5.17
N VAL A 13 17.29 12.50 5.90
CA VAL A 13 18.13 11.70 6.80
C VAL A 13 17.32 11.38 8.06
N ILE A 14 16.87 10.12 8.17
CA ILE A 14 16.08 9.69 9.32
C ILE A 14 16.94 8.82 10.23
N LEU A 15 17.16 9.30 11.45
CA LEU A 15 17.84 8.55 12.48
C LEU A 15 16.84 7.65 13.20
N GLY A 16 16.78 6.40 12.78
CA GLY A 16 16.12 5.35 13.55
C GLY A 16 16.80 5.21 14.91
N VAL A 17 16.05 5.35 16.00
CA VAL A 17 16.54 5.19 17.37
C VAL A 17 16.10 3.84 17.90
N TRP A 18 17.03 3.08 18.46
CA TRP A 18 16.67 1.84 19.15
C TRP A 18 15.85 2.14 20.41
N ASN A 19 14.65 1.57 20.49
CA ASN A 19 13.79 1.67 21.66
C ASN A 19 13.82 0.37 22.47
N PRO A 20 14.49 0.34 23.64
CA PRO A 20 14.66 -0.89 24.42
C PRO A 20 13.34 -1.42 24.98
N LYS A 21 12.35 -0.54 25.25
CA LYS A 21 11.04 -0.94 25.80
C LYS A 21 10.27 -1.89 24.87
N TYR A 22 10.44 -1.73 23.56
CA TYR A 22 9.71 -2.49 22.55
C TYR A 22 10.61 -3.38 21.69
N ASN A 23 11.91 -3.46 22.03
CA ASN A 23 12.92 -4.23 21.29
C ASN A 23 12.89 -3.95 19.77
N LYS A 24 12.76 -2.67 19.39
CA LYS A 24 12.64 -2.26 17.97
C LYS A 24 13.16 -0.86 17.71
N VAL A 25 13.49 -0.59 16.46
CA VAL A 25 13.82 0.76 15.98
C VAL A 25 12.54 1.59 15.82
N VAL A 26 12.55 2.81 16.36
CA VAL A 26 11.51 3.83 16.20
C VAL A 26 12.10 5.07 15.52
N TYR A 27 11.24 5.93 14.98
CA TYR A 27 11.60 7.12 14.21
C TYR A 27 10.89 8.33 14.80
N PRO A 28 11.37 8.85 15.97
CA PRO A 28 10.67 9.87 16.71
C PRO A 28 10.52 11.15 15.89
N TYR A 29 9.34 11.75 15.90
CA TYR A 29 9.09 12.94 15.09
C TYR A 29 10.09 14.08 15.42
N SER A 30 10.34 14.33 16.70
CA SER A 30 11.22 15.42 17.16
C SER A 30 12.71 15.26 16.80
N LYS A 31 13.14 14.07 16.37
CA LYS A 31 14.56 13.78 16.06
C LYS A 31 14.84 13.71 14.57
N ASN A 32 13.86 14.00 13.73
CA ASN A 32 14.00 13.88 12.29
C ASN A 32 14.57 15.17 11.69
N ASP A 33 15.53 14.99 10.79
CA ASP A 33 15.88 16.02 9.83
C ASP A 33 14.88 15.96 8.67
N TYR A 34 14.26 17.09 8.37
CA TYR A 34 13.28 17.23 7.29
C TYR A 34 13.88 17.88 6.04
N THR A 35 15.19 18.12 6.02
CA THR A 35 15.87 18.56 4.82
C THR A 35 15.73 17.52 3.72
N ALA A 36 15.26 17.97 2.56
CA ALA A 36 15.07 17.12 1.40
C ALA A 36 16.43 16.70 0.85
N ARG A 37 16.64 15.39 0.73
CA ARG A 37 17.86 14.84 0.16
C ARG A 37 17.89 15.02 -1.35
N THR A 38 19.01 15.47 -1.90
CA THR A 38 19.22 15.52 -3.36
C THR A 38 19.59 14.16 -3.94
N HIS A 39 19.57 14.05 -5.27
CA HIS A 39 20.06 12.85 -5.95
C HIS A 39 21.54 12.58 -5.67
N GLU A 40 22.35 13.63 -5.59
CA GLU A 40 23.78 13.52 -5.34
C GLU A 40 24.07 13.05 -3.91
N ASP A 41 23.34 13.59 -2.93
CA ASP A 41 23.42 13.15 -1.53
C ASP A 41 23.05 11.66 -1.41
N TYR A 42 21.99 11.24 -2.09
CA TYR A 42 21.59 9.82 -2.13
C TYR A 42 22.72 8.95 -2.70
N LEU A 43 23.32 9.35 -3.83
CA LEU A 43 24.41 8.60 -4.44
C LEU A 43 25.65 8.55 -3.54
N LYS A 44 25.95 9.63 -2.80
CA LYS A 44 27.06 9.68 -1.85
C LYS A 44 26.88 8.64 -0.74
N SER A 45 25.74 8.68 -0.03
CA SER A 45 25.44 7.71 1.03
C SER A 45 25.33 6.28 0.49
N ALA A 46 24.79 6.08 -0.73
CA ALA A 46 24.72 4.77 -1.38
C ALA A 46 26.10 4.19 -1.69
N ARG A 47 27.03 4.99 -2.24
CA ARG A 47 28.41 4.57 -2.51
C ARG A 47 29.16 4.27 -1.21
N GLU A 48 28.92 5.04 -0.16
CA GLU A 48 29.50 4.80 1.15
C GLU A 48 29.00 3.49 1.77
N ALA A 49 27.71 3.20 1.68
CA ALA A 49 27.12 1.93 2.12
C ALA A 49 27.74 0.72 1.40
N VAL A 50 27.98 0.83 0.09
CA VAL A 50 28.68 -0.20 -0.70
C VAL A 50 30.12 -0.39 -0.20
N LYS A 51 30.86 0.70 0.05
CA LYS A 51 32.25 0.63 0.56
C LYS A 51 32.33 -0.01 1.96
N LYS A 52 31.37 0.26 2.85
CA LYS A 52 31.31 -0.30 4.21
C LYS A 52 30.86 -1.76 4.24
N SER A 53 30.10 -2.18 3.23
CA SER A 53 29.59 -3.56 3.14
C SER A 53 30.70 -4.52 2.70
N LYS A 54 30.89 -5.61 3.45
CA LYS A 54 31.90 -6.65 3.13
C LYS A 54 31.23 -8.02 3.06
N GLY A 55 31.44 -8.73 1.95
CA GLY A 55 30.84 -10.05 1.71
C GLY A 55 29.31 -10.00 1.81
N ARG A 56 28.72 -10.87 2.64
CA ARG A 56 27.25 -10.89 2.88
C ARG A 56 26.77 -9.85 3.90
N LYS A 57 27.66 -9.15 4.60
CA LYS A 57 27.29 -8.16 5.62
C LYS A 57 27.04 -6.81 4.94
N GLN A 58 25.76 -6.46 4.79
CA GLN A 58 25.34 -5.14 4.31
C GLN A 58 25.28 -4.15 5.47
N VAL A 59 25.94 -3.02 5.32
CA VAL A 59 25.92 -1.91 6.29
C VAL A 59 25.24 -0.73 5.62
N ALA A 60 24.13 -0.27 6.19
CA ALA A 60 23.44 0.91 5.70
C ALA A 60 24.17 2.19 6.12
N THR A 61 24.22 3.18 5.23
CA THR A 61 24.65 4.56 5.55
C THR A 61 23.44 5.46 5.37
N ASP A 62 23.05 6.19 6.42
CA ASP A 62 21.85 7.04 6.46
C ASP A 62 20.55 6.33 6.00
N GLY A 63 20.45 5.04 6.35
CA GLY A 63 19.35 4.14 5.96
C GLY A 63 19.42 3.59 4.54
N ILE A 64 20.37 4.03 3.70
CA ILE A 64 20.58 3.52 2.35
C ILE A 64 21.49 2.29 2.40
N LYS A 65 21.05 1.18 1.79
CA LYS A 65 21.79 -0.09 1.77
C LYS A 65 22.80 -0.21 0.62
N GLY A 66 22.69 0.64 -0.40
CA GLY A 66 23.58 0.63 -1.55
C GLY A 66 22.93 1.22 -2.79
N LEU A 67 23.57 1.00 -3.94
CA LEU A 67 23.08 1.47 -5.23
C LEU A 67 21.94 0.57 -5.74
N SER A 68 20.82 1.19 -6.12
CA SER A 68 19.74 0.52 -6.84
C SER A 68 20.14 0.31 -8.29
N CYS A 69 19.80 -0.82 -8.93
CA CYS A 69 20.05 -1.00 -10.37
C CYS A 69 19.33 0.04 -11.25
N LEU A 70 18.30 0.71 -10.72
CA LEU A 70 17.52 1.73 -11.42
C LEU A 70 18.06 3.16 -11.21
N PHE A 71 19.21 3.34 -10.55
CA PHE A 71 19.79 4.67 -10.28
C PHE A 71 20.08 5.49 -11.54
N LYS A 72 20.27 4.82 -12.68
CA LYS A 72 20.49 5.47 -13.99
C LYS A 72 19.21 5.96 -14.65
N ILE A 73 18.05 5.49 -14.18
CA ILE A 73 16.74 5.76 -14.78
C ILE A 73 15.97 6.76 -13.92
N PHE A 74 16.08 6.65 -12.60
CA PHE A 74 15.34 7.48 -11.66
C PHE A 74 16.25 8.37 -10.81
N ASN A 75 15.81 9.61 -10.64
CA ASN A 75 16.33 10.56 -9.67
C ASN A 75 15.75 10.24 -8.29
N TYR A 76 16.55 9.51 -7.53
CA TYR A 76 16.33 9.30 -6.11
C TYR A 76 16.52 10.60 -5.32
N PRO A 77 15.77 10.83 -4.23
CA PRO A 77 14.58 10.09 -3.81
C PRO A 77 13.28 10.54 -4.49
N CYS A 78 13.27 11.72 -5.11
CA CYS A 78 12.06 12.43 -5.52
C CYS A 78 11.18 11.69 -6.54
N GLN A 79 11.75 10.78 -7.33
CA GLN A 79 11.01 9.96 -8.30
C GLN A 79 10.59 8.58 -7.76
N ILE A 80 10.87 8.30 -6.49
CA ILE A 80 10.42 7.06 -5.84
C ILE A 80 9.19 7.36 -5.01
N ILE A 81 8.08 6.78 -5.40
CA ILE A 81 6.77 7.03 -4.82
C ILE A 81 6.51 6.05 -3.66
N PHE A 82 6.06 6.58 -2.53
CA PHE A 82 5.41 5.80 -1.48
C PHE A 82 4.02 5.38 -1.94
N ASP A 83 3.82 4.08 -2.08
CA ASP A 83 2.53 3.53 -2.47
C ASP A 83 1.48 3.71 -1.35
N TYR A 84 0.40 4.42 -1.68
CA TYR A 84 -0.77 4.62 -0.82
C TYR A 84 -1.39 3.31 -0.32
N MET A 85 -1.51 2.30 -1.20
CA MET A 85 -2.19 1.05 -0.85
C MET A 85 -1.43 0.33 0.27
N HIS A 86 -0.12 0.18 0.13
CA HIS A 86 0.70 -0.46 1.14
C HIS A 86 0.86 0.43 2.39
N LEU A 87 1.22 1.70 2.21
CA LEU A 87 1.55 2.60 3.32
C LEU A 87 0.34 2.87 4.23
N VAL A 88 -0.78 3.27 3.64
CA VAL A 88 -1.98 3.67 4.37
C VAL A 88 -2.88 2.46 4.64
N CYS A 89 -3.27 1.74 3.58
CA CYS A 89 -4.34 0.75 3.68
C CYS A 89 -3.89 -0.56 4.35
N LEU A 90 -2.67 -1.03 4.07
CA LEU A 90 -2.17 -2.31 4.58
C LEU A 90 -1.25 -2.18 5.79
N CYS A 91 -0.60 -1.04 5.99
CA CYS A 91 0.29 -0.84 7.14
C CYS A 91 -0.38 0.01 8.23
N HIS A 92 -0.68 1.27 7.95
CA HIS A 92 -1.05 2.20 9.02
C HIS A 92 -2.45 1.95 9.60
N ILE A 93 -3.47 1.78 8.76
CA ILE A 93 -4.85 1.56 9.22
C ILE A 93 -4.98 0.30 10.11
N PRO A 94 -4.46 -0.88 9.71
CA PRO A 94 -4.48 -2.05 10.59
C PRO A 94 -3.74 -1.83 11.91
N SER A 95 -2.60 -1.14 11.87
CA SER A 95 -1.81 -0.85 13.09
C SER A 95 -2.60 -0.01 14.09
N VAL A 96 -3.27 1.04 13.62
CA VAL A 96 -4.05 1.95 14.48
C VAL A 96 -5.30 1.26 15.01
N ILE A 97 -6.04 0.54 14.17
CA ILE A 97 -7.23 -0.22 14.57
C ILE A 97 -6.87 -1.28 15.63
N HIS A 98 -5.75 -1.98 15.47
CA HIS A 98 -5.29 -2.95 16.47
C HIS A 98 -5.10 -2.29 17.86
N ARG A 99 -4.56 -1.07 17.91
CA ARG A 99 -4.41 -0.30 19.15
C ARG A 99 -5.76 0.18 19.71
N TRP A 100 -6.76 0.42 18.87
CA TRP A 100 -8.10 0.77 19.32
C TRP A 100 -8.81 -0.42 19.97
N CYS A 101 -8.74 -1.60 19.35
CA CYS A 101 -9.37 -2.82 19.86
C CYS A 101 -8.86 -3.23 21.25
N GLN A 102 -7.66 -2.78 21.64
CA GLN A 102 -7.10 -2.96 22.99
C GLN A 102 -7.67 -1.99 24.03
N ARG A 103 -8.36 -0.94 23.60
CA ARG A 103 -8.82 0.20 24.44
C ARG A 103 -10.33 0.40 24.46
N ILE A 104 -11.07 -0.38 23.68
CA ILE A 104 -12.53 -0.32 23.63
C ILE A 104 -13.13 -1.61 24.20
N SER A 105 -14.38 -1.52 24.68
CA SER A 105 -15.07 -2.66 25.25
C SER A 105 -15.41 -3.71 24.18
N LYS A 106 -15.59 -4.97 24.61
CA LYS A 106 -16.10 -6.04 23.74
C LYS A 106 -17.45 -5.69 23.11
N SER A 107 -18.33 -5.00 23.84
CA SER A 107 -19.62 -4.52 23.32
C SER A 107 -19.45 -3.49 22.20
N SER A 108 -18.48 -2.58 22.31
CA SER A 108 -18.18 -1.61 21.26
C SER A 108 -17.64 -2.29 20.01
N ILE A 109 -16.80 -3.32 20.16
CA ILE A 109 -16.29 -4.13 19.04
C ILE A 109 -17.46 -4.82 18.31
N GLN A 110 -18.39 -5.43 19.06
CA GLN A 110 -19.55 -6.11 18.48
C GLN A 110 -20.47 -5.16 17.72
N ASP A 111 -20.75 -3.97 18.26
CA ASP A 111 -21.55 -2.93 17.58
C ASP A 111 -20.86 -2.43 16.30
N VAL A 112 -19.54 -2.21 16.34
CA VAL A 112 -18.76 -1.86 15.14
C VAL A 112 -18.84 -2.95 14.08
N ASP A 113 -18.66 -4.21 14.47
CA ASP A 113 -18.73 -5.35 13.55
C ASP A 113 -20.11 -5.50 12.92
N GLN A 114 -21.18 -5.32 13.70
CA GLN A 114 -22.54 -5.35 13.20
C GLN A 114 -22.76 -4.25 12.15
N ARG A 115 -22.29 -3.03 12.40
CA ARG A 115 -22.41 -1.90 11.47
C ARG A 115 -21.61 -2.11 10.19
N LEU A 116 -20.39 -2.63 10.31
CA LEU A 116 -19.55 -2.96 9.15
C LEU A 116 -20.19 -4.04 8.27
N LYS A 117 -20.83 -5.05 8.89
CA LYS A 117 -21.57 -6.10 8.17
C LYS A 117 -22.83 -5.58 7.48
N GLN A 118 -23.54 -4.65 8.10
CA GLN A 118 -24.77 -4.05 7.56
C GLN A 118 -24.52 -2.93 6.55
N LEU A 119 -23.26 -2.53 6.35
CA LEU A 119 -22.89 -1.44 5.45
C LEU A 119 -23.35 -1.73 4.01
N ARG A 120 -24.21 -0.86 3.48
CA ARG A 120 -24.58 -0.87 2.06
C ARG A 120 -23.65 0.05 1.29
N THR A 121 -22.98 -0.51 0.29
CA THR A 121 -22.09 0.25 -0.60
C THR A 121 -22.79 0.52 -1.94
N PRO A 122 -22.49 1.64 -2.62
CA PRO A 122 -22.98 1.89 -3.98
C PRO A 122 -22.61 0.77 -4.95
N HIS A 123 -23.38 0.59 -6.02
CA HIS A 123 -23.25 -0.52 -6.98
C HIS A 123 -21.84 -0.68 -7.58
N ASN A 124 -21.09 0.41 -7.70
CA ASN A 124 -19.73 0.45 -8.24
C ASN A 124 -18.64 0.11 -7.21
N ILE A 125 -18.97 0.01 -5.91
CA ILE A 125 -18.04 -0.32 -4.83
C ILE A 125 -18.38 -1.69 -4.26
N LYS A 126 -17.67 -2.73 -4.71
CA LYS A 126 -17.86 -4.11 -4.20
C LYS A 126 -16.94 -4.40 -3.01
N VAL A 127 -17.29 -3.90 -1.83
CA VAL A 127 -16.56 -4.15 -0.57
C VAL A 127 -17.52 -4.70 0.49
N VAL A 128 -17.14 -5.82 1.10
CA VAL A 128 -17.86 -6.45 2.21
C VAL A 128 -16.87 -6.67 3.34
N PHE A 129 -17.28 -6.36 4.57
CA PHE A 129 -16.52 -6.64 5.78
C PHE A 129 -16.99 -7.97 6.36
N LEU A 130 -16.19 -9.02 6.12
CA LEU A 130 -16.47 -10.36 6.64
C LEU A 130 -15.83 -10.57 8.01
N GLU A 131 -14.64 -10.01 8.18
CA GLU A 131 -13.82 -10.17 9.37
C GLU A 131 -14.16 -9.11 10.42
N SER A 132 -14.09 -9.51 11.69
CA SER A 132 -14.18 -8.58 12.81
C SER A 132 -13.13 -7.47 12.69
N ILE A 133 -13.43 -6.28 13.20
CA ILE A 133 -12.48 -5.18 13.36
C ILE A 133 -11.28 -5.58 14.23
N GLN A 134 -11.44 -6.56 15.13
CA GLN A 134 -10.33 -7.12 15.89
C GLN A 134 -9.34 -7.89 15.00
N SER A 135 -9.83 -8.47 13.91
CA SER A 135 -9.06 -9.21 12.91
C SER A 135 -8.69 -8.33 11.69
N VAL A 136 -8.46 -7.04 11.90
CA VAL A 136 -8.16 -6.07 10.84
C VAL A 136 -6.99 -6.46 9.92
N ASN A 137 -6.04 -7.27 10.39
CA ASN A 137 -4.94 -7.77 9.56
C ASN A 137 -5.40 -8.68 8.40
N LEU A 138 -6.61 -9.25 8.50
CA LEU A 138 -7.24 -10.05 7.45
C LEU A 138 -7.99 -9.19 6.43
N TRP A 139 -8.12 -7.88 6.69
CA TRP A 139 -8.78 -6.97 5.76
C TRP A 139 -7.96 -6.83 4.47
N LYS A 140 -8.66 -6.86 3.34
CA LYS A 140 -8.06 -6.51 2.05
C LYS A 140 -7.81 -5.01 2.02
N ALA A 141 -6.83 -4.55 1.23
CA ALA A 141 -6.53 -3.11 1.10
C ALA A 141 -7.77 -2.26 0.76
N LYS A 142 -8.71 -2.80 -0.03
CA LYS A 142 -9.98 -2.12 -0.36
C LYS A 142 -10.89 -1.87 0.84
N ASN A 143 -10.87 -2.74 1.85
CA ASN A 143 -11.62 -2.59 3.09
C ASN A 143 -11.04 -1.41 3.90
N SER A 144 -9.73 -1.40 4.11
CA SER A 144 -9.05 -0.29 4.79
C SER A 144 -9.19 1.04 4.05
N ARG A 145 -9.15 1.03 2.70
CA ARG A 145 -9.42 2.22 1.88
C ARG A 145 -10.83 2.77 2.10
N LEU A 146 -11.85 1.92 2.05
CA LEU A 146 -13.23 2.32 2.31
C LEU A 146 -13.40 2.86 3.73
N PHE A 147 -12.74 2.20 4.70
CA PHE A 147 -12.75 2.59 6.10
C PHE A 147 -12.15 3.97 6.32
N VAL A 148 -10.91 4.22 5.88
CA VAL A 148 -10.24 5.51 6.14
C VAL A 148 -10.89 6.69 5.42
N LEU A 149 -11.42 6.48 4.21
CA LEU A 149 -11.94 7.59 3.40
C LEU A 149 -13.41 7.94 3.66
N TYR A 150 -14.23 6.96 4.06
CA TYR A 150 -15.68 7.12 4.03
C TYR A 150 -16.39 6.63 5.28
N VAL A 151 -16.15 5.39 5.71
CA VAL A 151 -17.04 4.75 6.69
C VAL A 151 -16.48 4.70 8.10
N GLY A 152 -15.17 4.83 8.27
CA GLY A 152 -14.51 4.71 9.57
C GLY A 152 -14.97 5.79 10.54
N VAL A 153 -14.95 7.06 10.15
CA VAL A 153 -15.36 8.18 11.04
C VAL A 153 -16.80 8.00 11.55
N PRO A 154 -17.82 7.83 10.69
CA PRO A 154 -19.19 7.66 11.18
C PRO A 154 -19.37 6.36 11.99
N ILE A 155 -18.70 5.27 11.62
CA ILE A 155 -18.79 4.01 12.37
C ILE A 155 -18.16 4.15 13.76
N MET A 156 -16.99 4.79 13.88
CA MET A 156 -16.28 4.90 15.16
C MET A 156 -16.82 6.00 16.08
N THR A 157 -17.73 6.85 15.59
CA THR A 157 -18.38 7.89 16.39
C THR A 157 -19.05 7.27 17.61
N ASN A 158 -18.76 7.80 18.81
CA ASN A 158 -19.21 7.30 20.12
C ASN A 158 -18.76 5.88 20.49
N ARG A 159 -17.82 5.25 19.76
CA ARG A 159 -17.23 3.93 20.10
C ARG A 159 -15.73 4.01 20.41
N LEU A 160 -15.09 5.12 20.09
CA LEU A 160 -13.71 5.40 20.48
C LEU A 160 -13.67 6.44 21.59
N PRO A 161 -12.72 6.32 22.54
CA PRO A 161 -12.35 7.42 23.43
C PRO A 161 -12.09 8.71 22.64
N THR A 162 -12.57 9.85 23.16
CA THR A 162 -12.57 11.16 22.49
C THR A 162 -11.22 11.53 21.89
N LEU A 163 -10.13 11.27 22.61
CA LEU A 163 -8.77 11.57 22.15
C LEU A 163 -8.36 10.73 20.93
N LEU A 164 -8.64 9.42 20.94
CA LEU A 164 -8.35 8.52 19.82
C LEU A 164 -9.21 8.86 18.60
N PHE A 165 -10.50 9.15 18.84
CA PHE A 165 -11.43 9.52 17.79
C PHE A 165 -11.02 10.82 17.09
N SER A 166 -10.67 11.86 17.86
CA SER A 166 -10.23 13.14 17.32
C SER A 166 -8.95 12.99 16.49
N HIS A 167 -8.00 12.19 16.97
CA HIS A 167 -6.75 11.92 16.24
C HIS A 167 -7.01 11.13 14.94
N PHE A 168 -7.97 10.21 14.95
CA PHE A 168 -8.40 9.51 13.74
C PHE A 168 -9.09 10.42 12.72
N ILE A 169 -9.94 11.36 13.17
CA ILE A 169 -10.57 12.33 12.27
C ILE A 169 -9.50 13.16 11.55
N ILE A 170 -8.50 13.65 12.28
CA ILE A 170 -7.37 14.39 11.70
C ILE A 170 -6.69 13.57 10.60
N TYR A 171 -6.38 12.29 10.89
CA TYR A 171 -5.75 11.41 9.91
C TYR A 171 -6.64 11.14 8.69
N SER A 172 -7.90 10.79 8.92
CA SER A 172 -8.88 10.50 7.87
C SER A 172 -9.06 11.70 6.95
N LEU A 173 -9.18 12.91 7.51
CA LEU A 173 -9.27 14.15 6.76
C LEU A 173 -7.99 14.42 5.95
N ALA A 174 -6.82 14.27 6.57
CA ALA A 174 -5.55 14.47 5.89
C ALA A 174 -5.38 13.54 4.67
N ILE A 175 -5.68 12.25 4.85
CA ILE A 175 -5.65 11.28 3.76
C ILE A 175 -6.70 11.60 2.70
N LYS A 176 -7.90 12.03 3.07
CA LYS A 176 -8.96 12.38 2.11
C LYS A 176 -8.57 13.57 1.24
N LEU A 177 -8.00 14.62 1.83
CA LEU A 177 -7.49 15.79 1.11
C LEU A 177 -6.39 15.41 0.12
N LEU A 178 -5.43 14.59 0.54
CA LEU A 178 -4.32 14.15 -0.31
C LEU A 178 -4.72 13.08 -1.34
N HIS A 179 -5.81 12.36 -1.13
CA HIS A 179 -6.24 11.29 -2.03
C HIS A 179 -6.72 11.82 -3.39
N THR A 180 -7.50 12.90 -3.39
CA THR A 180 -8.01 13.59 -4.57
C THR A 180 -8.03 15.09 -4.33
N PRO A 181 -6.86 15.74 -4.23
CA PRO A 181 -6.78 17.18 -3.97
C PRO A 181 -7.42 17.96 -5.11
N GLN A 182 -8.17 19.01 -4.78
CA GLN A 182 -8.77 19.92 -5.77
C GLN A 182 -7.96 21.22 -5.90
N SER A 183 -7.10 21.52 -4.92
CA SER A 183 -6.31 22.74 -4.87
C SER A 183 -5.00 22.54 -4.12
N GLU A 184 -4.06 23.47 -4.28
CA GLU A 184 -2.83 23.50 -3.47
C GLU A 184 -3.13 23.72 -1.98
N GLN A 185 -4.22 24.45 -1.66
CA GLN A 185 -4.69 24.64 -0.29
C GLN A 185 -5.08 23.30 0.37
N ASP A 186 -5.71 22.39 -0.38
CA ASP A 186 -6.04 21.04 0.13
C ASP A 186 -4.77 20.26 0.48
N ILE A 187 -3.75 20.35 -0.39
CA ILE A 187 -2.47 19.68 -0.19
C ILE A 187 -1.77 20.24 1.05
N LEU A 188 -1.70 21.57 1.17
CA LEU A 188 -1.11 22.25 2.31
C LEU A 188 -1.83 21.90 3.62
N LEU A 189 -3.16 21.86 3.61
CA LEU A 189 -3.94 21.46 4.78
C LEU A 189 -3.70 19.98 5.13
N GLY A 190 -3.73 19.09 4.14
CA GLY A 190 -3.46 17.66 4.34
C GLY A 190 -2.06 17.41 4.92
N GLU A 191 -1.06 18.12 4.42
CA GLU A 191 0.31 18.07 4.94
C GLU A 191 0.38 18.54 6.40
N ARG A 192 -0.19 19.71 6.72
CA ARG A 192 -0.22 20.22 8.11
C ARG A 192 -0.90 19.24 9.07
N LEU A 193 -2.00 18.63 8.65
CA LEU A 193 -2.72 17.62 9.44
C LEU A 193 -1.87 16.35 9.63
N LEU A 194 -1.14 15.88 8.62
CA LEU A 194 -0.23 14.74 8.76
C LEU A 194 0.95 15.05 9.68
N HIS A 195 1.53 16.25 9.58
CA HIS A 195 2.58 16.69 10.50
C HIS A 195 2.08 16.74 11.94
N TYR A 196 0.91 17.33 12.18
CA TYR A 196 0.28 17.33 13.50
C TYR A 196 0.05 15.88 13.99
N TYR A 197 -0.54 15.03 13.16
CA TYR A 197 -0.84 13.64 13.47
C TYR A 197 0.41 12.86 13.88
N CYS A 198 1.49 12.96 13.09
CA CYS A 198 2.76 12.28 13.34
C CYS A 198 3.43 12.80 14.61
N ARG A 199 3.39 14.12 14.86
CA ARG A 199 3.97 14.74 16.05
C ARG A 199 3.30 14.28 17.34
N THR A 200 1.98 14.04 17.32
CA THR A 200 1.22 13.71 18.53
C THR A 200 0.97 12.22 18.74
N ILE A 201 1.32 11.35 17.79
CA ILE A 201 0.97 9.91 17.86
C ILE A 201 1.56 9.22 19.10
N ALA A 202 2.78 9.59 19.48
CA ALA A 202 3.50 8.95 20.58
C ALA A 202 2.84 9.24 21.93
N ASN A 203 2.27 10.43 22.08
CA ASN A 203 1.56 10.83 23.28
C ASN A 203 0.17 10.19 23.36
N ILE A 204 -0.48 9.98 22.20
CA ILE A 204 -1.85 9.47 22.14
C ILE A 204 -1.90 7.94 22.21
N TYR A 205 -0.96 7.26 21.56
CA TYR A 205 -0.91 5.80 21.53
C TYR A 205 0.21 5.26 22.40
N ASP A 206 1.45 5.64 22.07
CA ASP A 206 2.74 5.38 22.73
C ASP A 206 3.86 5.43 21.67
N SER A 207 5.13 5.51 22.12
CA SER A 207 6.28 5.59 21.21
C SER A 207 6.50 4.35 20.32
N SER A 208 5.82 3.23 20.56
CA SER A 208 5.88 2.09 19.63
C SER A 208 5.21 2.38 18.29
N MET A 209 4.38 3.42 18.19
CA MET A 209 3.70 3.81 16.95
C MET A 209 4.55 4.70 16.03
N GLU A 210 5.69 5.19 16.51
CA GLU A 210 6.66 5.97 15.73
C GLU A 210 7.49 5.05 14.82
N ILE A 211 6.82 4.35 13.91
CA ILE A 211 7.45 3.42 12.96
C ILE A 211 7.77 4.13 11.64
N PHE A 212 8.65 3.52 10.84
CA PHE A 212 9.07 4.08 9.55
C PHE A 212 7.90 4.45 8.64
N SER A 213 6.88 3.59 8.56
CA SER A 213 5.71 3.86 7.72
C SER A 213 5.02 5.15 8.15
N LEU A 214 4.96 5.47 9.45
CA LEU A 214 4.41 6.74 9.89
C LEU A 214 5.28 7.91 9.44
N HIS A 215 6.60 7.81 9.58
CA HIS A 215 7.50 8.86 9.06
C HIS A 215 7.25 9.11 7.57
N ALA A 216 7.10 8.06 6.75
CA ALA A 216 6.83 8.22 5.32
C ALA A 216 5.54 9.03 5.01
N HIS A 217 4.59 9.15 5.95
CA HIS A 217 3.38 9.95 5.74
C HIS A 217 3.69 11.45 5.58
N ILE A 218 4.73 11.98 6.25
CA ILE A 218 5.05 13.41 6.16
C ILE A 218 5.39 13.83 4.72
N HIS A 219 5.91 12.90 3.92
CA HIS A 219 6.33 13.14 2.54
C HIS A 219 5.17 13.06 1.54
N LEU A 220 3.97 12.63 1.98
CA LEU A 220 2.83 12.47 1.08
C LEU A 220 2.36 13.80 0.49
N GLY A 221 2.43 14.91 1.24
CA GLY A 221 2.11 16.23 0.72
C GLY A 221 3.00 16.61 -0.46
N HIS A 222 4.32 16.50 -0.28
CA HIS A 222 5.29 16.75 -1.35
C HIS A 222 5.14 15.78 -2.53
N GLN A 223 4.94 14.50 -2.27
CA GLN A 223 4.71 13.49 -3.32
C GLN A 223 3.46 13.84 -4.14
N VAL A 224 2.39 14.28 -3.50
CA VAL A 224 1.14 14.64 -4.20
C VAL A 224 1.34 15.84 -5.11
N ARG A 225 2.17 16.82 -4.74
CA ARG A 225 2.54 17.94 -5.63
C ARG A 225 3.28 17.49 -6.88
N LEU A 226 4.16 16.49 -6.74
CA LEU A 226 5.02 16.02 -7.84
C LEU A 226 4.34 14.99 -8.75
N HIS A 227 3.54 14.09 -8.16
CA HIS A 227 3.06 12.88 -8.84
C HIS A 227 1.53 12.77 -8.91
N GLY A 228 0.82 13.76 -8.36
CA GLY A 228 -0.64 13.78 -8.28
C GLY A 228 -1.19 13.07 -7.04
N GLY A 229 -2.52 13.16 -6.86
CA GLY A 229 -3.21 12.64 -5.68
C GLY A 229 -3.00 11.14 -5.41
N LEU A 230 -3.14 10.72 -4.15
CA LEU A 230 -2.87 9.34 -3.72
C LEU A 230 -3.71 8.27 -4.45
N ALA A 231 -4.84 8.66 -5.03
CA ALA A 231 -5.64 7.79 -5.89
C ALA A 231 -4.84 7.26 -7.10
N HIS A 232 -3.97 8.10 -7.67
CA HIS A 232 -3.19 7.83 -8.88
C HIS A 232 -1.83 7.18 -8.57
N THR A 233 -1.31 7.37 -7.36
CA THR A 233 -0.01 6.84 -6.93
C THR A 233 -0.15 5.53 -6.14
N SER A 234 -1.11 4.67 -6.54
CA SER A 234 -1.45 3.45 -5.79
C SER A 234 -1.14 2.16 -6.53
N ALA A 235 -0.74 1.13 -5.79
CA ALA A 235 -0.38 -0.19 -6.31
C ALA A 235 -1.58 -1.09 -6.63
N PHE A 236 -2.82 -0.60 -6.47
CA PHE A 236 -4.03 -1.40 -6.70
C PHE A 236 -4.11 -1.96 -8.13
N ALA A 237 -3.77 -1.14 -9.13
CA ALA A 237 -3.77 -1.55 -10.54
C ALA A 237 -2.69 -2.61 -10.80
N PHE A 238 -1.49 -2.39 -10.27
CA PHE A 238 -0.36 -3.31 -10.41
C PHE A 238 -0.63 -4.66 -9.75
N GLU A 239 -1.12 -4.70 -8.51
CA GLU A 239 -1.48 -5.96 -7.84
C GLU A 239 -2.60 -6.72 -8.58
N SER A 240 -3.56 -5.99 -9.15
CA SER A 240 -4.63 -6.59 -9.95
C SER A 240 -4.08 -7.18 -11.26
N ALA A 241 -3.18 -6.46 -11.94
CA ALA A 241 -2.51 -6.93 -13.15
C ALA A 241 -1.62 -8.15 -12.87
N ILE A 242 -0.80 -8.10 -11.81
CA ILE A 242 0.04 -9.23 -11.39
C ILE A 242 -0.83 -10.46 -11.10
N ARG A 243 -1.94 -10.29 -10.38
CA ARG A 243 -2.87 -11.38 -10.10
C ARG A 243 -3.47 -11.95 -11.40
N TYR A 244 -3.84 -11.09 -12.34
CA TYR A 244 -4.39 -11.51 -13.63
C TYR A 244 -3.37 -12.33 -14.42
N ILE A 245 -2.15 -11.80 -14.56
CA ILE A 245 -1.06 -12.45 -15.30
C ILE A 245 -0.68 -13.78 -14.65
N LYS A 246 -0.65 -13.85 -13.31
CA LYS A 246 -0.35 -15.10 -12.58
C LYS A 246 -1.36 -16.22 -12.83
N LYS A 247 -2.60 -15.92 -13.23
CA LYS A 247 -3.57 -16.97 -13.59
C LYS A 247 -3.18 -17.73 -14.85
N SER A 248 -2.34 -17.14 -15.69
CA SER A 248 -1.80 -17.79 -16.89
C SER A 248 -0.62 -18.72 -16.60
N ALA A 249 -0.11 -18.78 -15.37
CA ALA A 249 0.90 -19.76 -14.99
C ALA A 249 0.28 -20.86 -14.12
N HIS A 250 0.64 -22.11 -14.40
CA HIS A 250 0.27 -23.27 -13.61
C HIS A 250 1.53 -23.90 -12.99
N GLY A 251 1.55 -23.97 -11.66
CA GLY A 251 2.69 -24.50 -10.90
C GLY A 251 3.71 -23.45 -10.46
N SER A 252 4.80 -23.91 -9.84
CA SER A 252 5.82 -23.08 -9.19
C SER A 252 7.12 -22.92 -10.00
N ILE A 253 7.29 -23.68 -11.08
CA ILE A 253 8.54 -23.76 -11.86
C ILE A 253 8.41 -22.91 -13.12
N ASN A 254 9.45 -22.12 -13.43
CA ASN A 254 9.56 -21.33 -14.67
C ASN A 254 8.33 -20.45 -14.97
N ILE A 255 7.75 -19.85 -13.93
CA ILE A 255 6.53 -19.02 -14.01
C ILE A 255 6.63 -17.94 -15.09
N ALA A 256 7.79 -17.29 -15.23
CA ALA A 256 8.00 -16.26 -16.26
C ALA A 256 7.88 -16.80 -17.69
N SER A 257 8.48 -17.97 -17.97
CA SER A 257 8.41 -18.62 -19.28
C SER A 257 6.99 -19.07 -19.60
N GLN A 258 6.26 -19.59 -18.60
CA GLN A 258 4.86 -19.97 -18.77
C GLN A 258 3.99 -18.74 -19.14
N ILE A 259 4.15 -17.64 -18.41
CA ILE A 259 3.46 -16.39 -18.71
C ILE A 259 3.78 -15.90 -20.12
N ALA A 260 5.05 -15.92 -20.51
CA ALA A 260 5.49 -15.49 -21.84
C ALA A 260 4.86 -16.36 -22.94
N TYR A 261 4.87 -17.68 -22.77
CA TYR A 261 4.24 -18.63 -23.69
C TYR A 261 2.74 -18.36 -23.87
N TRP A 262 2.01 -18.21 -22.77
CA TRP A 262 0.57 -17.94 -22.81
C TRP A 262 0.23 -16.58 -23.43
N ASN A 263 1.03 -15.55 -23.16
CA ASN A 263 0.86 -14.25 -23.82
C ASN A 263 1.08 -14.37 -25.34
N ASN A 264 2.12 -15.08 -25.78
CA ASN A 264 2.36 -15.33 -27.20
C ASN A 264 1.21 -16.10 -27.86
N LEU A 265 0.68 -17.13 -27.20
CA LEU A 265 -0.47 -17.89 -27.69
C LEU A 265 -1.72 -17.00 -27.81
N ARG A 266 -1.96 -16.12 -26.84
CA ARG A 266 -3.09 -15.19 -26.87
C ARG A 266 -2.98 -14.16 -27.99
N CYS A 267 -1.78 -13.59 -28.20
CA CYS A 267 -1.55 -12.64 -29.29
C CYS A 267 -1.75 -13.31 -30.65
N THR A 268 -1.23 -14.54 -30.84
CA THR A 268 -1.36 -15.27 -32.10
C THR A 268 -2.81 -15.70 -32.40
N THR A 269 -3.56 -16.13 -31.38
CA THR A 269 -4.98 -16.50 -31.52
C THR A 269 -5.90 -15.29 -31.74
N GLN A 270 -5.58 -14.11 -31.17
CA GLN A 270 -6.35 -12.87 -31.44
C GLN A 270 -6.08 -12.28 -32.83
N LEU A 271 -4.87 -12.49 -33.38
CA LEU A 271 -4.53 -12.05 -34.73
C LEU A 271 -5.15 -12.92 -35.83
N LYS A 272 -5.39 -14.21 -35.55
CA LYS A 272 -6.15 -15.09 -36.42
C LYS A 272 -7.64 -15.00 -36.07
N LYS A 273 -8.38 -14.13 -36.76
CA LYS A 273 -9.80 -14.45 -37.02
C LYS A 273 -9.78 -15.76 -37.81
N PHE A 274 -10.01 -16.88 -37.13
CA PHE A 274 -10.27 -18.12 -37.83
C PHE A 274 -11.57 -17.92 -38.60
N ASN A 275 -11.48 -17.67 -39.90
CA ASN A 275 -12.56 -17.99 -40.81
C ASN A 275 -12.66 -19.51 -40.75
N LEU A 276 -13.48 -20.01 -39.84
CA LEU A 276 -14.03 -21.35 -39.99
C LEU A 276 -14.77 -21.29 -41.32
N ALA A 277 -14.17 -21.83 -42.38
CA ALA A 277 -14.95 -22.22 -43.53
C ALA A 277 -16.07 -23.11 -42.97
N GLU A 278 -17.31 -22.88 -43.39
CA GLU A 278 -18.40 -23.82 -43.16
C GLU A 278 -18.01 -25.14 -43.83
N THR A 279 -17.19 -25.93 -43.17
CA THR A 279 -17.04 -27.35 -43.49
C THR A 279 -18.38 -27.95 -43.13
N SER A 280 -19.15 -28.24 -44.18
CA SER A 280 -20.32 -29.11 -44.20
C SER A 280 -20.22 -30.13 -43.07
N LEU A 281 -21.15 -30.05 -42.12
CA LEU A 281 -21.36 -31.06 -41.11
C LEU A 281 -21.48 -32.41 -41.83
N ILE A 282 -20.45 -33.25 -41.70
CA ILE A 282 -20.58 -34.66 -42.05
C ILE A 282 -21.47 -35.24 -40.95
N ASP A 283 -22.72 -35.54 -41.29
CA ASP A 283 -23.65 -36.22 -40.41
C ASP A 283 -23.18 -37.67 -40.25
N VAL A 284 -22.57 -37.98 -39.11
CA VAL A 284 -22.03 -39.31 -38.77
C VAL A 284 -23.15 -40.37 -38.60
N ARG A 285 -24.41 -40.02 -38.86
CA ARG A 285 -25.56 -40.93 -38.75
C ARG A 285 -25.89 -41.73 -40.02
N GLU A 286 -25.34 -41.39 -41.19
CA GLU A 286 -25.68 -42.10 -42.44
C GLU A 286 -24.79 -43.30 -42.80
N GLU A 287 -23.61 -43.46 -42.18
CA GLU A 287 -22.70 -44.59 -42.50
C GLU A 287 -23.05 -45.92 -41.81
N SER A 288 -24.02 -45.94 -40.89
CA SER A 288 -24.44 -47.16 -40.19
C SER A 288 -25.43 -48.05 -40.95
N LYS A 289 -25.80 -47.72 -42.20
CA LYS A 289 -26.80 -48.48 -43.00
C LYS A 289 -26.26 -49.19 -44.25
N LYS A 290 -24.94 -49.33 -44.42
CA LYS A 290 -24.35 -50.02 -45.58
C LYS A 290 -23.49 -51.24 -45.25
N HIS A 291 -23.83 -51.96 -44.18
CA HIS A 291 -23.45 -53.36 -44.02
C HIS A 291 -24.72 -54.13 -43.63
N TRP A 292 -25.38 -54.70 -44.65
CA TRP A 292 -26.29 -55.83 -44.49
C TRP A 292 -25.47 -57.10 -44.49
#